data_AF-A0A3A0DCM9-F1
#
_entry.id   AF-A0A3A0DCM9-F1
#
_cell.length_a   1.000
_cell.length_b   1.000
_cell.length_c   1.000
_cell.angle_alpha   90.00
_cell.angle_beta   90.00
_cell.angle_gamma   90.00
#
_symmetry.space_group_name_H-M   'P 1'
#
loop_
_entity.id
_entity.type
_entity.pdbx_description
1 polymer ?
#
loop_
_entity_poly.entity_id
_entity_poly.type
_entity_poly.pdbx_seq_one_letter_code
_entity_poly.pdbx_strand_id
1 'polypeptide(L)'
;MTTATRDQRRQAAAEAFDTYENRRDGANVVARLDDGFTLLAKLFYNRIHGEVEQHLGIDSFYDPLSQAKAEFRTKAEILTYVACEAALFAEERTYVRPGAHWCEHWLANLLVEEENLVGGSAKRLAGYREKTPDDRRRAFSLVLERAFPEATRAPLVIYRLFPLAIRLATAQAFGRDDHAQAQRDRQLVLLPSILDCHTCHGALLPVGESCAACGNPFWTYELLTTEW
;
A
#
# COMPACT_ATOMS: atom_id res chain seq x y z
N MET A 1 -8.11 -7.65 -25.75
CA MET A 1 -6.85 -6.90 -25.58
C MET A 1 -5.99 -7.75 -24.67
N THR A 2 -4.72 -7.98 -25.02
CA THR A 2 -3.83 -8.84 -24.23
C THR A 2 -3.23 -7.99 -23.12
N THR A 3 -3.60 -8.26 -21.86
CA THR A 3 -3.07 -7.53 -20.70
C THR A 3 -1.56 -7.74 -20.61
N ALA A 4 -0.80 -6.65 -20.46
CA ALA A 4 0.64 -6.73 -20.32
C ALA A 4 1.03 -7.59 -19.10
N THR A 5 2.02 -8.46 -19.24
CA THR A 5 2.51 -9.27 -18.13
C THR A 5 3.15 -8.39 -17.05
N ARG A 6 3.26 -8.89 -15.82
CA ARG A 6 3.94 -8.19 -14.71
C ARG A 6 5.35 -7.75 -15.11
N ASP A 7 6.10 -8.62 -15.79
CA ASP A 7 7.47 -8.33 -16.23
C ASP A 7 7.51 -7.24 -17.30
N GLN A 8 6.55 -7.25 -18.24
CA GLN A 8 6.44 -6.19 -19.25
C GLN A 8 6.13 -4.83 -18.61
N ARG A 9 5.24 -4.79 -17.62
CA ARG A 9 4.94 -3.56 -16.85
C ARG A 9 6.15 -3.07 -16.07
N ARG A 10 6.88 -3.98 -15.41
CA ARG A 10 8.12 -3.64 -14.69
C ARG A 10 9.18 -3.04 -15.62
N GLN A 11 9.39 -3.66 -16.78
CA GLN A 11 10.37 -3.18 -17.76
C GLN A 11 10.01 -1.80 -18.30
N ALA A 12 8.76 -1.61 -18.74
CA ALA A 12 8.29 -0.32 -19.24
C ALA A 12 8.36 0.78 -18.17
N ALA A 13 8.00 0.47 -16.93
CA ALA A 13 8.09 1.41 -15.81
C ALA A 13 9.55 1.77 -15.48
N ALA A 14 10.48 0.82 -15.58
CA ALA A 14 11.90 1.06 -15.33
C ALA A 14 12.51 1.99 -16.39
N GLU A 15 12.21 1.74 -17.67
CA GLU A 15 12.67 2.58 -18.78
C GLU A 15 12.10 4.01 -18.69
N ALA A 16 10.81 4.13 -18.36
CA ALA A 16 10.16 5.42 -18.17
C ALA A 16 10.80 6.19 -16.99
N PHE A 17 11.12 5.50 -15.90
CA PHE A 17 11.78 6.08 -14.74
C PHE A 17 13.19 6.57 -15.06
N ASP A 18 14.02 5.71 -15.67
CA ASP A 18 15.40 6.05 -16.02
C ASP A 18 15.44 7.25 -16.98
N THR A 19 14.50 7.31 -17.93
CA THR A 19 14.37 8.44 -18.87
C THR A 19 13.96 9.73 -18.16
N TYR A 20 12.91 9.68 -17.34
CA TYR A 20 12.36 10.88 -16.69
C TYR A 20 13.30 11.45 -15.62
N GLU A 21 13.87 10.57 -14.79
CA GLU A 21 14.75 10.94 -13.69
C GLU A 21 16.22 11.09 -14.10
N ASN A 22 16.57 10.72 -15.33
CA ASN A 22 17.96 10.60 -15.81
C ASN A 22 18.80 9.71 -14.88
N ARG A 23 18.28 8.51 -14.61
CA ARG A 23 18.86 7.50 -13.71
C ARG A 23 19.14 6.20 -14.47
N ARG A 24 19.74 5.22 -13.80
CA ARG A 24 20.05 3.89 -14.36
C ARG A 24 19.71 2.75 -13.40
N ASP A 25 19.02 3.07 -12.30
CA ASP A 25 18.63 2.13 -11.26
C ASP A 25 17.12 1.86 -11.27
N GLY A 26 16.41 2.27 -12.33
CA GLY A 26 14.97 2.10 -12.49
C GLY A 26 14.51 0.65 -12.34
N ALA A 27 15.27 -0.31 -12.86
CA ALA A 27 14.93 -1.73 -12.71
C ALA A 27 14.88 -2.18 -11.24
N ASN A 28 15.86 -1.74 -10.43
CA ASN A 28 15.91 -2.06 -9.01
C ASN A 28 14.82 -1.33 -8.23
N VAL A 29 14.63 -0.03 -8.49
CA VAL A 29 13.57 0.77 -7.85
C VAL A 29 12.20 0.17 -8.13
N VAL A 30 11.89 -0.14 -9.39
CA VAL A 30 10.59 -0.69 -9.80
C VAL A 30 10.36 -2.08 -9.22
N ALA A 31 11.34 -2.97 -9.22
CA ALA A 31 11.20 -4.29 -8.62
C ALA A 31 10.84 -4.19 -7.14
N ARG A 32 11.57 -3.35 -6.39
CA ARG A 32 11.32 -3.15 -4.95
C ARG A 32 9.96 -2.50 -4.69
N LEU A 33 9.59 -1.45 -5.45
CA LEU A 33 8.28 -0.82 -5.30
C LEU A 33 7.15 -1.83 -5.57
N ASP A 34 7.22 -2.57 -6.66
CA ASP A 34 6.18 -3.53 -7.04
C ASP A 34 6.07 -4.69 -6.02
N ASP A 35 7.19 -5.27 -5.58
CA ASP A 35 7.18 -6.33 -4.57
C ASP A 35 6.67 -5.82 -3.21
N GLY A 36 7.14 -4.66 -2.77
CA GLY A 36 6.72 -4.05 -1.51
C GLY A 36 5.24 -3.67 -1.50
N PHE A 37 4.75 -3.02 -2.55
CA PHE A 37 3.36 -2.57 -2.64
C PHE A 37 2.38 -3.71 -2.89
N THR A 38 2.77 -4.73 -3.67
CA THR A 38 1.95 -5.94 -3.83
C THR A 38 1.79 -6.67 -2.51
N LEU A 39 2.89 -6.82 -1.75
CA LEU A 39 2.82 -7.42 -0.41
C LEU A 39 1.95 -6.59 0.53
N LEU A 40 2.16 -5.27 0.59
CA LEU A 40 1.38 -4.38 1.46
C LEU A 40 -0.11 -4.41 1.13
N ALA A 41 -0.48 -4.40 -0.15
CA ALA A 41 -1.87 -4.49 -0.57
C ALA A 41 -2.50 -5.84 -0.16
N LYS A 42 -1.75 -6.94 -0.29
CA LYS A 42 -2.17 -8.27 0.16
C LYS A 42 -2.37 -8.32 1.67
N LEU A 43 -1.41 -7.82 2.45
CA LEU A 43 -1.50 -7.81 3.92
C LEU A 43 -2.65 -6.93 4.41
N PHE A 44 -2.82 -5.74 3.81
CA PHE A 44 -3.92 -4.84 4.14
C PHE A 44 -5.27 -5.50 3.86
N TYR A 45 -5.43 -6.07 2.66
CA TYR A 45 -6.64 -6.79 2.28
C TYR A 45 -6.95 -7.94 3.25
N ASN A 46 -5.97 -8.78 3.56
CA ASN A 46 -6.16 -9.90 4.48
C ASN A 46 -6.54 -9.44 5.90
N ARG A 47 -6.04 -8.29 6.36
CA ARG A 47 -6.40 -7.74 7.68
C ARG A 47 -7.83 -7.23 7.72
N ILE A 48 -8.29 -6.55 6.66
CA ILE A 48 -9.68 -6.04 6.60
C ILE A 48 -10.70 -7.15 6.29
N HIS A 49 -10.29 -8.18 5.56
CA HIS A 49 -11.15 -9.29 5.12
C HIS A 49 -11.01 -10.48 6.07
N GLY A 50 -9.91 -11.22 5.97
CA GLY A 50 -9.76 -12.54 6.58
C GLY A 50 -9.74 -12.51 8.10
N GLU A 51 -9.06 -11.54 8.71
CA GLU A 51 -8.93 -11.52 10.17
C GLU A 51 -10.12 -10.87 10.87
N VAL A 52 -10.78 -9.89 10.24
CA VAL A 52 -12.06 -9.35 10.73
C VAL A 52 -13.13 -10.45 10.73
N GLU A 53 -13.25 -11.23 9.65
CA GLU A 53 -14.19 -12.34 9.56
C GLU A 53 -13.93 -13.42 10.63
N GLN A 54 -12.65 -13.79 10.84
CA GLN A 54 -12.26 -14.78 11.85
C GLN A 54 -12.58 -14.33 13.28
N HIS A 55 -12.43 -13.04 13.59
CA HIS A 55 -12.61 -12.52 14.95
C HIS A 55 -14.06 -12.10 15.26
N LEU A 56 -14.87 -11.72 14.27
CA LEU A 56 -16.24 -11.20 14.50
C LEU A 56 -17.36 -12.16 14.08
N GLY A 57 -17.02 -13.32 13.52
CA GLY A 57 -17.98 -14.33 13.09
C GLY A 57 -18.56 -14.04 11.70
N ILE A 58 -19.00 -15.12 11.05
CA ILE A 58 -19.39 -15.10 9.64
C ILE A 58 -20.86 -14.68 9.51
N ASP A 59 -21.14 -13.57 8.80
CA ASP A 59 -22.48 -13.26 8.29
C ASP A 59 -22.59 -13.81 6.85
N SER A 60 -22.64 -15.15 6.76
CA SER A 60 -22.49 -15.89 5.50
C SER A 60 -23.79 -15.94 4.71
N PHE A 61 -24.02 -14.95 3.85
CA PHE A 61 -25.08 -15.01 2.83
C PHE A 61 -24.64 -14.51 1.44
N TYR A 62 -23.34 -14.42 1.15
CA TYR A 62 -22.83 -13.90 -0.13
C TYR A 62 -22.25 -14.96 -1.07
N ASP A 63 -22.63 -14.85 -2.35
CA ASP A 63 -22.31 -15.74 -3.48
C ASP A 63 -20.81 -15.66 -3.88
N PRO A 64 -20.09 -16.79 -4.05
CA PRO A 64 -18.66 -16.84 -4.38
C PRO A 64 -18.21 -15.99 -5.58
N LEU A 65 -19.06 -15.84 -6.61
CA LEU A 65 -18.71 -15.07 -7.81
C LEU A 65 -18.71 -13.55 -7.57
N SER A 66 -19.48 -13.08 -6.58
CA SER A 66 -19.47 -11.69 -6.14
C SER A 66 -18.20 -11.36 -5.36
N GLN A 67 -17.67 -12.33 -4.61
CA GLN A 67 -16.50 -12.18 -3.75
C GLN A 67 -15.21 -11.95 -4.54
N ALA A 68 -14.96 -12.75 -5.59
CA ALA A 68 -13.75 -12.57 -6.41
C ALA A 68 -13.70 -11.21 -7.13
N LYS A 69 -14.86 -10.72 -7.61
CA LYS A 69 -14.96 -9.39 -8.23
C LYS A 69 -14.83 -8.27 -7.19
N ALA A 70 -15.38 -8.45 -5.99
CA ALA A 70 -15.26 -7.50 -4.89
C ALA A 70 -13.80 -7.42 -4.42
N GLU A 71 -13.14 -8.56 -4.18
CA GLU A 71 -11.71 -8.64 -3.85
C GLU A 71 -10.84 -7.90 -4.86
N PHE A 72 -11.04 -8.21 -6.15
CA PHE A 72 -10.29 -7.59 -7.23
C PHE A 72 -10.44 -6.06 -7.25
N ARG A 73 -11.68 -5.56 -7.11
CA ARG A 73 -11.96 -4.11 -7.04
C ARG A 73 -11.35 -3.48 -5.80
N THR A 74 -11.50 -4.09 -4.63
CA THR A 74 -10.94 -3.59 -3.37
C THR A 74 -9.42 -3.50 -3.45
N LYS A 75 -8.74 -4.50 -4.00
CA LYS A 75 -7.28 -4.45 -4.23
C LYS A 75 -6.88 -3.34 -5.18
N ALA A 76 -7.65 -3.09 -6.24
CA ALA A 76 -7.40 -1.96 -7.13
C ALA A 76 -7.54 -0.60 -6.41
N GLU A 77 -8.51 -0.44 -5.50
CA GLU A 77 -8.64 0.77 -4.68
C GLU A 77 -7.45 0.94 -3.72
N ILE A 78 -7.02 -0.15 -3.07
CA ILE A 78 -5.83 -0.17 -2.21
C ILE A 78 -4.60 0.29 -3.00
N LEU A 79 -4.36 -0.29 -4.17
CA LEU A 79 -3.20 0.04 -5.00
C LEU A 79 -3.27 1.48 -5.56
N THR A 80 -4.46 1.99 -5.86
CA THR A 80 -4.66 3.39 -6.26
C THR A 80 -4.26 4.34 -5.13
N TYR A 81 -4.65 4.05 -3.90
CA TYR A 81 -4.23 4.81 -2.74
C TYR A 81 -2.71 4.71 -2.49
N VAL A 82 -2.15 3.50 -2.61
CA VAL A 82 -0.70 3.26 -2.49
C VAL A 82 0.09 4.09 -3.50
N ALA A 83 -0.32 4.11 -4.76
CA ALA A 83 0.32 4.90 -5.80
C ALA A 83 0.34 6.40 -5.47
N CYS A 84 -0.78 6.96 -4.99
CA CYS A 84 -0.85 8.36 -4.61
C CYS A 84 0.02 8.68 -3.39
N GLU A 85 -0.06 7.88 -2.32
CA GLU A 85 0.69 8.11 -1.09
C GLU A 85 2.20 7.95 -1.30
N ALA A 86 2.62 6.95 -2.07
CA ALA A 86 4.01 6.75 -2.44
C ALA A 86 4.56 7.87 -3.32
N ALA A 87 3.80 8.34 -4.32
CA ALA A 87 4.20 9.45 -5.18
C ALA A 87 4.41 10.74 -4.37
N LEU A 88 3.44 11.11 -3.54
CA LEU A 88 3.52 12.30 -2.69
C LEU A 88 4.73 12.25 -1.76
N PHE A 89 5.00 11.09 -1.17
CA PHE A 89 6.16 10.93 -0.29
C PHE A 89 7.49 10.95 -1.05
N ALA A 90 7.56 10.33 -2.23
CA ALA A 90 8.75 10.37 -3.08
C ALA A 90 9.06 11.80 -3.53
N GLU A 91 8.05 12.59 -3.86
CA GLU A 91 8.20 14.02 -4.18
C GLU A 91 8.60 14.85 -2.94
N GLU A 92 7.94 14.67 -1.80
CA GLU A 92 8.27 15.35 -0.53
C GLU A 92 9.74 15.11 -0.14
N ARG A 93 10.24 13.91 -0.37
CA ARG A 93 11.62 13.51 -0.06
C ARG A 93 12.59 13.68 -1.22
N THR A 94 12.16 14.26 -2.34
CA THR A 94 12.99 14.55 -3.52
C THR A 94 13.68 13.30 -4.08
N TYR A 95 13.04 12.13 -3.98
CA TYR A 95 13.50 10.89 -4.62
C TYR A 95 13.28 10.91 -6.13
N VAL A 96 12.25 11.64 -6.54
CA VAL A 96 11.83 11.90 -7.90
C VAL A 96 11.76 13.41 -8.09
N ARG A 97 11.94 13.87 -9.33
CA ARG A 97 11.74 15.28 -9.67
C ARG A 97 10.26 15.64 -9.51
N PRO A 98 9.95 16.86 -9.05
CA PRO A 98 8.58 17.33 -9.04
C PRO A 98 8.07 17.42 -10.48
N GLY A 99 7.03 16.65 -10.78
CA GLY A 99 6.34 16.64 -12.05
C GLY A 99 4.84 16.72 -11.80
N ALA A 100 4.12 17.52 -12.59
CA ALA A 100 2.67 17.57 -12.50
C ALA A 100 2.09 16.19 -12.82
N HIS A 101 1.70 15.48 -11.77
CA HIS A 101 1.05 14.17 -11.80
C HIS A 101 1.85 12.98 -12.36
N TRP A 102 3.13 13.15 -12.67
CA TRP A 102 3.90 12.11 -13.36
C TRP A 102 4.08 10.87 -12.46
N CYS A 103 4.51 11.06 -11.21
CA CYS A 103 4.89 9.96 -10.34
C CYS A 103 3.69 9.09 -9.96
N GLU A 104 2.53 9.68 -9.63
CA GLU A 104 1.35 8.87 -9.30
C GLU A 104 0.79 8.12 -10.51
N HIS A 105 0.86 8.68 -11.72
CA HIS A 105 0.42 7.97 -12.92
C HIS A 105 1.39 6.85 -13.29
N TRP A 106 2.70 7.11 -13.18
CA TRP A 106 3.72 6.09 -13.36
C TRP A 106 3.55 4.92 -12.38
N LEU A 107 3.35 5.21 -11.09
CA LEU A 107 3.08 4.18 -10.07
C LEU A 107 1.74 3.46 -10.30
N ALA A 108 0.69 4.18 -10.69
CA ALA A 108 -0.59 3.55 -10.97
C ALA A 108 -0.51 2.59 -12.16
N ASN A 109 0.22 2.95 -13.22
CA ASN A 109 0.44 2.07 -14.37
C ASN A 109 1.28 0.84 -14.02
N LEU A 110 2.23 0.97 -13.09
CA LEU A 110 3.00 -0.16 -12.57
C LEU A 110 2.11 -1.13 -11.79
N LEU A 111 1.31 -0.61 -10.85
CA LEU A 111 0.62 -1.40 -9.83
C LEU A 111 -0.77 -1.88 -10.25
N VAL A 112 -1.55 -1.02 -10.91
CA VAL A 112 -2.95 -1.26 -11.23
C VAL A 112 -3.04 -1.81 -12.66
N GLU A 113 -3.70 -2.95 -12.83
CA GLU A 113 -3.92 -3.53 -14.16
C GLU A 113 -4.78 -2.60 -15.03
N GLU A 114 -4.51 -2.56 -16.34
CA GLU A 114 -5.15 -1.63 -17.28
C GLU A 114 -6.68 -1.68 -17.22
N GLU A 115 -7.27 -2.87 -17.06
CA GLU A 115 -8.72 -3.05 -16.94
C GLU A 115 -9.32 -2.28 -15.76
N ASN A 116 -8.51 -1.96 -14.74
CA ASN A 116 -8.89 -1.17 -13.57
C ASN A 116 -8.50 0.31 -13.66
N LEU A 117 -7.62 0.69 -14.59
CA LEU A 117 -7.27 2.10 -14.83
C LEU A 117 -8.42 2.84 -15.55
N VAL A 118 -9.19 2.12 -16.37
CA VAL A 118 -10.32 2.65 -17.15
C VAL A 118 -11.49 3.11 -16.25
N GLY A 119 -11.54 2.68 -14.98
CA GLY A 119 -12.64 2.90 -14.02
C GLY A 119 -12.51 4.11 -13.09
N GLY A 120 -12.06 5.27 -13.56
CA GLY A 120 -12.02 6.49 -12.74
C GLY A 120 -10.81 6.62 -11.78
N SER A 121 -9.81 5.75 -11.93
CA SER A 121 -8.59 5.76 -11.12
C SER A 121 -7.80 7.07 -11.24
N ALA A 122 -7.70 7.66 -12.45
CA ALA A 122 -7.09 8.98 -12.63
C ALA A 122 -7.83 10.09 -11.85
N LYS A 123 -9.17 10.09 -11.86
CA LYS A 123 -9.98 11.04 -11.09
C LYS A 123 -9.78 10.86 -9.57
N ARG A 124 -9.62 9.62 -9.11
CA ARG A 124 -9.32 9.31 -7.71
C ARG A 124 -7.92 9.75 -7.31
N LEU A 125 -6.91 9.49 -8.13
CA LEU A 125 -5.53 9.95 -7.90
C LEU A 125 -5.48 11.47 -7.76
N ALA A 126 -6.11 12.21 -8.68
CA ALA A 126 -6.24 13.66 -8.58
C ALA A 126 -6.96 14.08 -7.29
N GLY A 127 -8.10 13.44 -6.98
CA GLY A 127 -8.86 13.74 -5.77
C GLY A 127 -8.13 13.41 -4.46
N TYR A 128 -7.23 12.43 -4.45
CA TYR A 128 -6.38 12.14 -3.29
C TYR A 128 -5.23 13.14 -3.15
N ARG A 129 -4.62 13.54 -4.26
CA ARG A 129 -3.49 14.47 -4.28
C ARG A 129 -3.85 15.85 -3.72
N GLU A 130 -5.06 16.33 -4.00
CA GLU A 130 -5.56 17.62 -3.50
C GLU A 130 -5.88 17.63 -1.99
N LYS A 131 -5.76 16.48 -1.31
CA LYS A 131 -6.11 16.34 0.10
C LYS A 131 -4.89 16.41 1.01
N THR A 132 -5.12 16.91 2.23
CA THR A 132 -4.17 16.75 3.33
C THR A 132 -3.98 15.25 3.65
N PRO A 133 -2.89 14.86 4.32
CA PRO A 133 -2.67 13.45 4.68
C PRO A 133 -3.84 12.81 5.45
N ASP A 134 -4.44 13.53 6.41
CA ASP A 134 -5.58 13.03 7.19
C ASP A 134 -6.85 12.93 6.34
N ASP A 135 -7.15 13.92 5.50
CA ASP A 135 -8.31 13.90 4.60
C ASP A 135 -8.18 12.80 3.55
N ARG A 136 -6.97 12.55 3.06
CA ARG A 136 -6.68 11.49 2.09
C ARG A 136 -6.90 10.12 2.71
N ARG A 137 -6.41 9.89 3.94
CA ARG A 137 -6.69 8.67 4.72
C ARG A 137 -8.19 8.47 4.92
N ARG A 138 -8.92 9.52 5.32
CA ARG A 138 -10.38 9.45 5.52
C ARG A 138 -11.13 9.17 4.21
N ALA A 139 -10.72 9.79 3.12
CA ALA A 139 -11.30 9.52 1.81
C ALA A 139 -11.07 8.06 1.39
N PHE A 140 -9.87 7.53 1.66
CA PHE A 140 -9.54 6.13 1.40
C PHE A 140 -10.40 5.16 2.20
N SER A 141 -10.58 5.38 3.51
CA SER A 141 -11.42 4.50 4.33
C SER A 141 -12.87 4.48 3.82
N LEU A 142 -13.44 5.64 3.47
CA LEU A 142 -14.79 5.74 2.92
C LEU A 142 -14.94 5.06 1.55
N VAL A 143 -13.89 5.02 0.73
CA VAL A 143 -13.90 4.29 -0.55
C VAL A 143 -13.85 2.79 -0.29
N LEU A 144 -13.00 2.34 0.63
CA LEU A 144 -12.92 0.94 1.02
C LEU A 144 -14.21 0.42 1.64
N GLU A 145 -14.81 1.15 2.58
CA GLU A 145 -16.09 0.78 3.22
C GLU A 145 -17.24 0.65 2.21
N ARG A 146 -17.20 1.40 1.10
CA ARG A 146 -18.18 1.25 0.01
C ARG A 146 -17.89 0.05 -0.89
N ALA A 147 -16.61 -0.22 -1.15
CA ALA A 147 -16.20 -1.38 -1.94
C ALA A 147 -16.36 -2.69 -1.15
N PHE A 148 -16.23 -2.60 0.17
CA PHE A 148 -16.13 -3.71 1.11
C PHE A 148 -16.66 -3.30 2.50
N PRO A 149 -17.96 -3.47 2.79
CA PRO A 149 -18.60 -3.01 4.02
C PRO A 149 -17.97 -3.51 5.32
N GLU A 150 -17.36 -4.68 5.32
CA GLU A 150 -16.68 -5.29 6.46
C GLU A 150 -15.45 -4.46 6.90
N ALA A 151 -14.90 -3.62 6.01
CA ALA A 151 -13.83 -2.67 6.35
C ALA A 151 -14.23 -1.67 7.46
N THR A 152 -15.54 -1.46 7.69
CA THR A 152 -16.06 -0.66 8.82
C THR A 152 -15.72 -1.25 10.19
N ARG A 153 -15.42 -2.55 10.25
CA ARG A 153 -15.07 -3.28 11.46
C ARG A 153 -13.56 -3.37 11.69
N ALA A 154 -12.74 -2.88 10.75
CA ALA A 154 -11.29 -2.91 10.87
C ALA A 154 -10.81 -1.91 11.95
N PRO A 155 -9.79 -2.25 12.76
CA PRO A 155 -9.27 -1.35 13.80
C PRO A 155 -8.76 -0.05 13.20
N LEU A 156 -9.23 1.12 13.68
CA LEU A 156 -8.89 2.42 13.07
C LEU A 156 -7.37 2.69 12.96
N VAL A 157 -6.59 2.10 13.85
CA VAL A 157 -5.12 2.19 13.84
C VAL A 157 -4.52 1.67 12.51
N ILE A 158 -5.16 0.70 11.84
CA ILE A 158 -4.74 0.16 10.54
C ILE A 158 -4.62 1.26 9.48
N TYR A 159 -5.60 2.18 9.44
CA TYR A 159 -5.64 3.28 8.49
C TYR A 159 -4.58 4.35 8.82
N ARG A 160 -4.10 4.41 10.07
CA ARG A 160 -2.98 5.30 10.46
C ARG A 160 -1.63 4.68 10.14
N LEU A 161 -1.51 3.37 10.25
CA LEU A 161 -0.26 2.65 10.02
C LEU A 161 0.01 2.38 8.53
N PHE A 162 -1.04 2.23 7.71
CA PHE A 162 -0.89 1.91 6.27
C PHE A 162 -0.11 2.96 5.48
N PRO A 163 -0.37 4.27 5.63
CA PRO A 163 0.43 5.29 4.96
C PRO A 163 1.90 5.22 5.39
N LEU A 164 2.18 4.94 6.67
CA LEU A 164 3.56 4.80 7.15
C LEU A 164 4.25 3.58 6.53
N ALA A 165 3.54 2.46 6.37
CA ALA A 165 4.07 1.27 5.73
C ALA A 165 4.38 1.51 4.23
N ILE A 166 3.50 2.24 3.53
CA ILE A 166 3.74 2.66 2.14
C ILE A 166 4.98 3.53 2.05
N ARG A 167 5.11 4.54 2.91
CA ARG A 167 6.27 5.45 2.93
C ARG A 167 7.57 4.71 3.27
N LEU A 168 7.53 3.74 4.19
CA LEU A 168 8.65 2.89 4.53
C LEU A 168 9.11 2.07 3.30
N ALA A 169 8.19 1.35 2.65
CA ALA A 169 8.50 0.58 1.44
C ALA A 169 9.03 1.47 0.31
N THR A 170 8.46 2.68 0.17
CA THR A 170 8.94 3.70 -0.79
C THR A 170 10.38 4.09 -0.48
N ALA A 171 10.68 4.49 0.75
CA ALA A 171 12.03 4.89 1.15
C ALA A 171 13.07 3.77 0.91
N GLN A 172 12.73 2.54 1.30
CA GLN A 172 13.61 1.40 1.07
C GLN A 172 13.82 1.12 -0.42
N ALA A 173 12.78 1.21 -1.25
CA ALA A 173 12.92 1.00 -2.69
C ALA A 173 13.90 1.99 -3.33
N PHE A 174 13.95 3.22 -2.84
CA PHE A 174 14.90 4.25 -3.24
C PHE A 174 16.25 4.20 -2.49
N GLY A 175 16.49 3.19 -1.65
CA GLY A 175 17.75 3.01 -0.92
C GLY A 175 17.96 4.02 0.21
N ARG A 176 16.89 4.56 0.79
CA ARG A 176 16.93 5.58 1.85
C ARG A 176 16.51 4.98 3.19
N ASP A 177 17.42 4.20 3.76
CA ASP A 177 17.19 3.48 5.02
C ASP A 177 16.97 4.41 6.20
N ASP A 178 17.61 5.59 6.20
CA ASP A 178 17.40 6.66 7.18
C ASP A 178 15.94 7.16 7.18
N HIS A 179 15.38 7.38 5.99
CA HIS A 179 14.00 7.79 5.84
C HIS A 179 13.02 6.65 6.17
N ALA A 180 13.37 5.40 5.86
CA ALA A 180 12.59 4.23 6.20
C ALA A 180 12.52 4.02 7.72
N GLN A 181 13.66 4.16 8.42
CA GLN A 181 13.73 4.08 9.87
C GLN A 181 12.88 5.18 10.52
N ALA A 182 12.91 6.41 10.01
CA ALA A 182 12.06 7.48 10.52
C ALA A 182 10.55 7.17 10.40
N GLN A 183 10.12 6.41 9.38
CA GLN A 183 8.73 5.94 9.30
C GLN A 183 8.46 4.80 10.26
N ARG A 184 9.42 3.90 10.49
CA ARG A 184 9.33 2.85 11.51
C ARG A 184 9.17 3.46 12.91
N ASP A 185 9.97 4.47 13.25
CA ASP A 185 9.86 5.15 14.55
C ASP A 185 8.46 5.75 14.75
N ARG A 186 7.87 6.32 13.69
CA ARG A 186 6.48 6.79 13.72
C ARG A 186 5.47 5.66 13.90
N GLN A 187 5.71 4.49 13.31
CA GLN A 187 4.87 3.30 13.55
C GLN A 187 4.95 2.87 15.01
N LEU A 188 6.15 2.87 15.61
CA LEU A 188 6.36 2.52 17.02
C LEU A 188 5.66 3.48 17.99
N VAL A 189 5.59 4.78 17.66
CA VAL A 189 4.81 5.74 18.45
C VAL A 189 3.31 5.42 18.43
N LEU A 190 2.79 4.94 17.30
CA LEU A 190 1.38 4.60 17.15
C LEU A 190 1.03 3.22 17.71
N LEU A 191 1.98 2.30 17.68
CA LEU A 191 1.80 0.90 18.07
C LEU A 191 3.09 0.39 18.77
N PRO A 192 3.32 0.72 20.05
CA PRO A 192 4.53 0.28 20.75
C PRO A 192 4.71 -1.24 20.82
N SER A 193 3.62 -2.01 20.82
CA SER A 193 3.61 -3.48 20.86
C SER A 193 4.34 -4.15 19.69
N ILE A 194 4.69 -3.39 18.66
CA ILE A 194 5.57 -3.82 17.57
C ILE A 194 6.92 -4.34 18.12
N LEU A 195 7.42 -3.75 19.20
CA LEU A 195 8.69 -4.14 19.84
C LEU A 195 8.61 -5.49 20.55
N ASP A 196 7.41 -5.93 20.91
CA ASP A 196 7.18 -7.16 21.68
C ASP A 196 7.28 -8.43 20.81
N CYS A 197 7.39 -8.26 19.48
CA CYS A 197 7.60 -9.40 18.60
C CYS A 197 8.95 -10.07 18.88
N HIS A 198 8.90 -11.29 19.43
CA HIS A 198 10.07 -12.11 19.74
C HIS A 198 10.92 -12.52 18.52
N THR A 199 10.39 -12.37 17.29
CA THR A 199 11.10 -12.73 16.06
C THR A 199 11.80 -11.53 15.45
N CYS A 200 11.09 -10.42 15.21
CA CYS A 200 11.64 -9.27 14.50
C CYS A 200 11.98 -8.09 15.39
N HIS A 201 11.50 -8.02 16.64
CA HIS A 201 11.72 -6.90 17.57
C HIS A 201 11.46 -5.52 16.96
N GLY A 202 10.43 -5.44 16.10
CA GLY A 202 10.12 -4.21 15.35
C GLY A 202 11.15 -3.77 14.30
N ALA A 203 12.12 -4.61 13.93
CA ALA A 203 13.14 -4.31 12.93
C ALA A 203 12.55 -3.96 11.56
N LEU A 204 13.29 -3.10 10.84
CA LEU A 204 13.03 -2.80 9.44
C LEU A 204 13.42 -4.01 8.59
N LEU A 205 12.44 -4.68 8.00
CA LEU A 205 12.65 -5.84 7.13
C LEU A 205 12.94 -5.41 5.69
N PRO A 206 13.64 -6.24 4.88
CA PRO A 206 13.77 -6.00 3.45
C PRO A 206 12.43 -5.82 2.74
N VAL A 207 12.46 -5.08 1.63
CA VAL A 207 11.25 -4.83 0.83
C VAL A 207 10.72 -6.15 0.26
N GLY A 208 9.42 -6.37 0.40
CA GLY A 208 8.77 -7.61 -0.04
C GLY A 208 8.86 -8.76 0.97
N GLU A 209 9.44 -8.54 2.14
CA GLU A 209 9.42 -9.50 3.24
C GLU A 209 8.39 -9.14 4.32
N SER A 210 7.96 -10.17 5.05
CA SER A 210 7.12 -9.98 6.23
C SER A 210 7.52 -10.91 7.37
N CYS A 211 7.32 -10.46 8.61
CA CYS A 211 7.55 -11.31 9.77
C CYS A 211 6.40 -12.32 9.90
N ALA A 212 6.71 -13.61 9.90
CA ALA A 212 5.71 -14.66 10.04
C ALA A 212 4.99 -14.63 11.41
N ALA A 213 5.65 -14.14 12.47
CA ALA A 213 5.08 -14.10 13.81
C ALA A 213 4.12 -12.92 14.01
N CYS A 214 4.55 -11.70 13.63
CA CYS A 214 3.76 -10.50 13.91
C CYS A 214 3.16 -9.84 12.68
N GLY A 215 3.48 -10.23 11.45
CA GLY A 215 2.96 -9.60 10.23
C GLY A 215 3.59 -8.26 9.83
N ASN A 216 4.70 -7.85 10.47
CA ASN A 216 5.53 -6.68 10.06
C ASN A 216 5.76 -6.71 8.54
N PRO A 217 5.53 -5.63 7.77
CA PRO A 217 5.29 -4.25 8.21
C PRO A 217 3.83 -3.86 8.44
N PHE A 218 2.89 -4.81 8.48
CA PHE A 218 1.45 -4.53 8.55
C PHE A 218 0.68 -5.30 9.64
N TRP A 219 1.40 -5.63 10.72
CA TRP A 219 1.07 -6.27 12.03
C TRP A 219 -0.30 -6.93 12.25
N THR A 220 -0.31 -8.15 12.81
CA THR A 220 -1.50 -9.04 13.02
C THR A 220 -2.67 -8.36 13.73
N TYR A 221 -3.92 -8.79 13.47
CA TYR A 221 -5.11 -8.17 14.05
C TYR A 221 -5.04 -8.18 15.57
N GLU A 222 -4.56 -9.28 16.14
CA GLU A 222 -4.32 -9.45 17.58
C GLU A 222 -3.46 -8.32 18.15
N LEU A 223 -2.41 -7.90 17.46
CA LEU A 223 -1.54 -6.79 17.86
C LEU A 223 -2.17 -5.41 17.62
N LEU A 224 -3.13 -5.31 16.69
CA LEU A 224 -3.88 -4.09 16.40
C LEU A 224 -5.04 -3.86 17.37
N THR A 225 -5.52 -4.92 18.02
CA THR A 225 -6.68 -4.89 18.94
C THR A 225 -6.34 -5.25 20.38
N THR A 226 -5.09 -5.60 20.69
CA THR A 226 -4.69 -5.79 22.09
C THR A 226 -4.94 -4.48 22.82
N GLU A 227 -5.80 -4.52 23.85
CA GLU A 227 -6.12 -3.35 24.65
C GLU A 227 -4.85 -2.82 25.33
N TRP A 228 -4.70 -1.50 25.28
CA TRP A 228 -3.60 -0.73 25.84
C TRP A 228 -3.89 -0.33 27.28
#